data_AF-A0A7C1D7Z6-F1
#
_entry.id   AF-A0A7C1D7Z6-F1
#
_cell.length_a   1.000
_cell.length_b   1.000
_cell.length_c   1.000
_cell.angle_alpha   90.00
_cell.angle_beta   90.00
_cell.angle_gamma   90.00
#
_symmetry.space_group_name_H-M   'P 1'
#
loop_
_entity.id
_entity.type
_entity.pdbx_description
1 polymer ?
#
loop_
_entity_poly.entity_id
_entity_poly.type
_entity_poly.pdbx_seq_one_letter_code
_entity_poly.pdbx_strand_id
1 'polypeptide(L)'
;MFEPETVILILAAFGIGVTGLTEMAKRLLHAEGVAAYIISAVISAGATAYTLATTGAFTWVAFVVYSFVVFLEANGIYKFVKK
;
A
#
# COMPACT_ATOMS: atom_id res chain seq x y z
N MET A 1 -1.65 -12.67 13.50
CA MET A 1 -2.21 -11.49 14.18
C MET A 1 -2.10 -10.33 13.21
N PHE A 2 -3.16 -9.55 13.02
CA PHE A 2 -3.14 -8.35 12.18
C PHE A 2 -2.63 -7.20 13.05
N GLU A 3 -1.42 -6.72 12.79
CA GLU A 3 -0.78 -5.69 13.61
C GLU A 3 -0.93 -4.33 12.90
N PRO A 4 -1.67 -3.37 13.47
CA PRO A 4 -1.89 -2.07 12.83
C PRO A 4 -0.58 -1.29 12.63
N GLU A 5 0.43 -1.56 13.45
CA GLU A 5 1.78 -0.98 13.33
C GLU A 5 2.45 -1.36 12.00
N THR A 6 2.25 -2.60 11.52
CA THR A 6 2.78 -3.05 10.22
C THR A 6 2.11 -2.30 9.07
N VAL A 7 0.81 -2.02 9.17
CA VAL A 7 0.07 -1.24 8.15
C VAL A 7 0.63 0.19 8.08
N ILE A 8 0.88 0.82 9.24
CA ILE A 8 1.46 2.16 9.32
C ILE A 8 2.89 2.16 8.75
N LEU A 9 3.69 1.15 9.07
CA LEU A 9 5.03 0.98 8.50
C LEU A 9 4.99 0.81 6.98
N ILE A 10 4.04 0.04 6.44
CA ILE A 10 3.89 -0.11 4.99
C ILE A 10 3.42 1.20 4.37
N LEU A 11 2.44 1.88 4.97
CA LEU A 11 1.96 3.18 4.50
C LEU A 11 3.02 4.26 4.57
N ALA A 12 3.92 4.22 5.56
CA ALA A 12 5.05 5.12 5.72
C ALA A 12 6.31 4.65 4.97
N ALA A 13 6.29 3.42 4.43
CA ALA A 13 7.38 2.91 3.63
C ALA A 13 7.58 3.83 2.43
N PHE A 14 8.84 3.99 2.02
CA PHE A 14 9.29 4.87 0.94
C PHE A 14 9.30 6.38 1.24
N GLY A 15 9.29 6.82 2.50
CA GLY A 15 9.61 8.21 2.90
C GLY A 15 8.56 9.28 2.57
N ILE A 16 7.80 9.10 1.49
CA ILE A 16 6.65 9.92 1.06
C ILE A 16 5.32 9.21 1.39
N GLY A 17 5.43 7.94 1.81
CA GLY A 17 4.33 7.03 2.04
C GLY A 17 3.70 6.49 0.76
N VAL A 18 3.01 5.34 0.87
CA VAL A 18 2.39 4.64 -0.27
C VAL A 18 1.36 5.52 -0.96
N THR A 19 0.57 6.27 -0.20
CA THR A 19 -0.36 7.29 -0.73
C THR A 19 0.36 8.34 -1.57
N GLY A 20 1.48 8.88 -1.08
CA GLY A 20 2.29 9.86 -1.81
C GLY A 20 2.87 9.29 -3.10
N LEU A 21 3.45 8.09 -3.05
CA LEU A 21 3.95 7.37 -4.23
C LEU A 21 2.86 7.10 -5.25
N THR A 22 1.69 6.69 -4.78
CA THR A 22 0.54 6.36 -5.62
C THR A 22 0.04 7.58 -6.38
N GLU A 23 -0.11 8.71 -5.69
CA GLU A 23 -0.50 9.98 -6.33
C GLU A 23 0.58 10.51 -7.27
N MET A 24 1.85 10.37 -6.93
CA MET A 24 2.96 10.77 -7.78
C MET A 24 3.02 9.93 -9.07
N ALA A 25 2.84 8.61 -8.96
CA ALA A 25 2.85 7.70 -10.10
C ALA A 25 1.64 7.91 -11.01
N LYS A 26 0.45 8.10 -10.45
CA LYS A 26 -0.76 8.45 -11.23
C LYS A 26 -0.55 9.74 -12.03
N ARG A 27 -0.01 10.78 -11.39
CA ARG A 27 0.30 12.06 -12.04
C ARG A 27 1.37 11.91 -13.13
N LEU A 28 2.45 11.18 -12.84
CA LEU A 28 3.55 10.98 -13.78
C LEU A 28 3.10 10.23 -15.04
N LEU A 29 2.19 9.27 -14.87
CA LEU A 29 1.69 8.42 -15.96
C LEU A 29 0.43 8.96 -16.63
N HIS A 30 -0.10 10.11 -16.20
CA HIS A 30 -1.41 10.64 -16.62
C HIS A 30 -2.50 9.55 -16.62
N ALA A 31 -2.44 8.64 -15.64
CA ALA A 31 -3.31 7.49 -15.60
C ALA A 31 -4.65 7.87 -14.95
N GLU A 32 -5.74 7.73 -15.69
CA GLU A 32 -7.10 7.99 -15.21
C GLU A 32 -7.94 6.70 -15.15
N GLY A 33 -8.98 6.71 -14.31
CA GLY A 33 -9.93 5.60 -14.18
C GLY A 33 -9.26 4.29 -13.77
N VAL A 34 -9.46 3.22 -14.55
CA VAL A 34 -8.99 1.86 -14.25
C VAL A 34 -7.46 1.78 -14.17
N ALA A 35 -6.75 2.54 -14.99
CA ALA A 35 -5.28 2.56 -14.99
C ALA A 35 -4.72 3.07 -13.65
N ALA A 36 -5.38 4.07 -13.05
CA ALA A 36 -5.01 4.60 -11.74
C ALA A 36 -5.15 3.57 -10.61
N TYR A 37 -6.17 2.70 -10.68
CA TYR A 37 -6.36 1.59 -9.74
C TYR A 37 -5.32 0.49 -9.92
N ILE A 38 -4.93 0.19 -11.15
CA ILE A 38 -3.88 -0.81 -11.40
C ILE A 38 -2.55 -0.31 -10.81
N ILE A 39 -2.21 0.97 -11.03
CA ILE A 39 -0.99 1.57 -10.47
C ILE A 39 -1.01 1.53 -8.95
N SER A 40 -2.14 1.89 -8.32
CA SER A 40 -2.23 1.84 -6.86
C SER A 40 -2.14 0.41 -6.31
N ALA A 41 -2.67 -0.59 -7.01
CA ALA A 41 -2.53 -1.99 -6.64
C ALA A 41 -1.07 -2.46 -6.72
N VAL A 42 -0.37 -2.13 -7.80
CA VAL A 42 1.04 -2.50 -7.99
C VAL A 42 1.93 -1.84 -6.93
N ILE A 43 1.72 -0.56 -6.63
CA ILE A 43 2.50 0.16 -5.62
C ILE A 43 2.22 -0.37 -4.22
N SER A 44 0.95 -0.64 -3.89
CA SER A 44 0.57 -1.20 -2.58
C SER A 44 1.13 -2.60 -2.38
N ALA A 45 1.07 -3.44 -3.41
CA ALA A 45 1.66 -4.78 -3.38
C ALA A 45 3.19 -4.72 -3.28
N GLY A 46 3.84 -3.87 -4.07
CA GLY A 46 5.29 -3.66 -4.02
C GLY A 46 5.75 -3.19 -2.64
N ALA A 47 5.05 -2.21 -2.06
CA ALA A 47 5.37 -1.70 -0.73
C ALA A 47 5.14 -2.72 0.37
N THR A 48 4.06 -3.50 0.27
CA THR A 48 3.78 -4.59 1.21
C THR A 48 4.85 -5.68 1.13
N ALA A 49 5.21 -6.12 -0.09
CA ALA A 49 6.27 -7.11 -0.28
C ALA A 49 7.60 -6.61 0.28
N TYR A 50 7.98 -5.37 -0.03
CA TYR A 50 9.21 -4.77 0.45
C TYR A 50 9.27 -4.74 1.98
N THR A 51 8.25 -4.21 2.64
CA THR A 51 8.22 -4.10 4.10
C THR A 51 8.16 -5.46 4.79
N LEU A 52 7.40 -6.42 4.24
CA LEU A 52 7.36 -7.78 4.80
C LEU A 52 8.69 -8.52 4.61
N ALA A 53 9.39 -8.29 3.49
CA ALA A 53 10.72 -8.84 3.25
C ALA A 53 11.78 -8.24 4.18
N THR A 54 11.73 -6.93 4.44
CA THR A 54 12.70 -6.26 5.33
C THR A 54 12.46 -6.55 6.81
N THR A 55 11.22 -6.81 7.22
CA THR A 55 10.86 -7.16 8.60
C THR A 55 10.98 -8.64 8.92
N GLY A 56 11.28 -9.49 7.92
CA GLY A 56 11.36 -10.94 8.10
C GLY A 56 10.02 -11.63 8.40
N ALA A 57 8.91 -10.89 8.32
CA ALA A 57 7.55 -11.37 8.59
C ALA A 57 6.82 -11.83 7.31
N PHE A 58 7.56 -12.11 6.24
CA PHE A 58 6.97 -12.46 4.94
C PHE A 58 6.24 -13.79 4.99
N THR A 59 4.91 -13.73 4.86
CA THR A 59 4.04 -14.88 4.62
C THR A 59 3.05 -14.53 3.51
N TRP A 60 2.68 -15.51 2.69
CA TRP A 60 1.72 -15.31 1.60
C TRP A 60 0.37 -14.74 2.09
N VAL A 61 -0.07 -15.17 3.27
CA VAL A 61 -1.30 -14.67 3.89
C VAL A 61 -1.14 -13.21 4.31
N ALA A 62 -0.06 -12.86 5.00
CA ALA A 62 0.20 -11.46 5.38
C ALA A 62 0.32 -10.57 4.14
N PHE A 63 1.02 -11.03 3.10
CA PHE A 63 1.20 -10.28 1.86
C PHE A 63 -0.15 -9.93 1.20
N VAL A 64 -1.02 -10.91 1.02
CA VAL A 64 -2.33 -10.67 0.38
C VAL A 64 -3.20 -9.75 1.24
N VAL A 65 -3.25 -9.98 2.55
CA VAL A 65 -4.09 -9.20 3.47
C VAL A 65 -3.59 -7.76 3.58
N TYR A 66 -2.29 -7.55 3.84
CA TYR A 66 -1.72 -6.21 3.96
C TYR A 66 -1.77 -5.45 2.63
N SER A 67 -1.52 -6.11 1.50
CA SER A 67 -1.62 -5.47 0.19
C SER A 67 -3.04 -5.00 -0.10
N PHE A 68 -4.07 -5.77 0.30
CA PHE A 68 -5.47 -5.37 0.15
C PHE A 68 -5.83 -4.18 1.05
N VAL A 69 -5.39 -4.21 2.31
CA VAL A 69 -5.67 -3.12 3.26
C VAL A 69 -4.99 -1.82 2.84
N VAL A 70 -3.71 -1.89 2.48
CA VAL A 70 -2.93 -0.74 2.00
C VAL A 70 -3.52 -0.18 0.71
N PHE A 71 -3.97 -1.05 -0.20
CA PHE A 71 -4.67 -0.63 -1.41
C PHE A 71 -5.98 0.11 -1.12
N LEU A 72 -6.79 -0.41 -0.19
CA LEU A 72 -8.04 0.22 0.21
C LEU A 72 -7.81 1.58 0.89
N GLU A 73 -6.78 1.70 1.73
CA GLU A 73 -6.39 2.97 2.36
C GLU A 73 -5.79 3.96 1.37
N ALA A 74 -4.91 3.50 0.47
CA ALA A 74 -4.26 4.35 -0.52
C ALA A 74 -5.24 4.94 -1.54
N ASN A 75 -6.33 4.24 -1.86
CA ASN A 75 -7.40 4.75 -2.70
C ASN A 75 -8.51 5.48 -1.91
N GLY A 76 -8.39 5.57 -0.58
CA GLY A 76 -9.38 6.24 0.27
C GLY A 76 -10.74 5.55 0.35
N ILE A 77 -10.85 4.30 -0.12
CA ILE A 77 -12.09 3.49 -0.14
C ILE A 77 -12.44 3.04 1.29
N TYR A 78 -11.42 2.76 2.11
CA TYR A 78 -11.57 2.35 3.50
C TYR A 78 -10.47 3.00 4.32
N LYS A 79 -10.80 3.70 5.41
CA LYS A 79 -9.80 4.23 6.37
C LYS A 79 -9.74 3.28 7.55
N PHE A 80 -8.77 2.37 7.56
CA PHE A 80 -8.52 1.52 8.73
C PHE A 80 -7.86 2.35 9.85
N VAL A 81 -7.06 3.35 9.49
CA VAL A 81 -6.51 4.35 10.40
C VAL A 81 -7.54 5.46 10.61
N LYS A 82 -8.56 5.19 11.43
CA LYS A 82 -9.52 6.19 11.89
C LYS A 82 -9.38 6.39 13.41
N LYS A 83 -8.51 7.36 13.74
CA LYS A 83 -8.41 8.15 14.99
C LYS A 83 -8.08 7.44 16.29
#